data_AF-A0A183GMS7-F1
#
_entry.id   AF-A0A183GMS7-F1
#
_cell.length_a   1.000
_cell.length_b   1.000
_cell.length_c   1.000
_cell.angle_alpha   90.00
_cell.angle_beta   90.00
_cell.angle_gamma   90.00
#
_symmetry.space_group_name_H-M   'P 1'
#
loop_
_entity.id
_entity.type
_entity.pdbx_description
1 polymer ?
#
loop_
_entity_poly.entity_id
_entity_poly.type
_entity_poly.pdbx_seq_one_letter_code
_entity_poly.pdbx_strand_id
1 'polypeptide(L)'
;MWILLLAVLVGTASALKILQIVPGFTNSHVLFNYRLAETLKFLGHDVHMWTQMEMAMLDTGNNQLPAGVAEHRISIHFKDKLKTEGLKASV
;
A
#
# COMPACT_ATOMS: atom_id res chain seq x y z
N MET A 1 -11.84 15.16 36.75
CA MET A 1 -12.44 13.85 36.41
C MET A 1 -12.93 13.79 34.97
N TRP A 2 -13.73 14.75 34.48
CA TRP A 2 -14.21 14.80 33.09
C TRP A 2 -13.11 14.93 32.01
N ILE A 3 -12.04 15.68 32.31
CA ILE A 3 -10.88 15.83 31.40
C ILE A 3 -10.14 14.50 31.17
N LEU A 4 -10.03 13.68 32.22
CA LEU A 4 -9.44 12.34 32.13
C LEU A 4 -10.29 11.40 31.28
N LEU A 5 -11.62 11.48 31.40
CA LEU A 5 -12.54 10.69 30.59
C LEU A 5 -12.48 11.06 29.10
N LEU A 6 -12.38 12.36 28.80
CA LEU A 6 -12.22 12.87 27.44
C LEU A 6 -10.88 12.43 26.84
N ALA A 7 -9.80 12.45 27.63
CA ALA A 7 -8.48 11.98 27.21
C ALA A 7 -8.45 10.47 26.92
N VAL A 8 -9.18 9.66 27.69
CA VAL A 8 -9.34 8.22 27.45
C VAL A 8 -10.22 7.95 26.21
N LEU A 9 -11.29 8.73 26.01
CA LEU A 9 -12.13 8.63 24.81
C LEU A 9 -11.38 9.04 23.53
N VAL A 10 -10.53 10.06 23.59
CA VAL A 10 -9.65 10.45 22.47
C VAL A 10 -8.53 9.42 22.27
N GLY A 11 -7.98 8.86 23.34
CA GLY A 11 -6.99 7.78 23.27
C GLY A 11 -7.54 6.44 22.78
N THR A 12 -8.87 6.28 22.75
CA THR A 12 -9.58 5.12 22.19
C THR A 12 -10.18 5.39 20.81
N ALA A 13 -9.79 6.49 20.15
CA ALA A 13 -10.03 6.68 18.72
C ALA A 13 -9.40 5.49 17.97
N SER A 14 -10.23 4.49 17.71
CA SER A 14 -9.79 3.17 17.30
C SER A 14 -9.05 3.28 15.99
N ALA A 15 -7.85 2.72 15.95
CA ALA A 15 -7.14 2.45 14.71
C ALA A 15 -8.11 1.79 13.72
N LEU A 16 -8.35 2.43 12.58
CA LEU A 16 -9.09 1.81 11.48
C LEU A 16 -8.26 0.64 10.95
N LYS A 17 -8.94 -0.48 10.66
CA LYS A 17 -8.36 -1.58 9.89
C LYS A 17 -8.63 -1.33 8.42
N ILE A 18 -7.58 -1.04 7.66
CA ILE A 18 -7.63 -0.58 6.28
C ILE A 18 -7.03 -1.67 5.39
N LEU A 19 -7.82 -2.17 4.44
CA LEU A 19 -7.35 -3.04 3.37
C LEU A 19 -7.19 -2.22 2.09
N GLN A 20 -5.98 -2.11 1.58
CA GLN A 20 -5.68 -1.48 0.30
C GLN A 20 -5.52 -2.55 -0.77
N ILE A 21 -6.39 -2.53 -1.77
CA ILE A 21 -6.27 -3.38 -2.95
C ILE A 21 -5.57 -2.56 -4.02
N VAL A 22 -4.31 -2.88 -4.28
CA VAL A 22 -3.43 -2.11 -5.16
C VAL A 22 -3.27 -2.87 -6.48
N PRO A 23 -3.91 -2.39 -7.57
CA PRO A 23 -3.60 -2.87 -8.89
C PRO A 23 -2.21 -2.33 -9.28
N GLY A 24 -1.18 -3.13 -9.07
CA GLY A 24 0.22 -2.85 -9.40
C GLY A 24 0.49 -3.11 -10.87
N PHE A 25 -0.20 -2.36 -11.72
CA PHE A 25 0.07 -2.37 -13.16
C PHE A 25 1.41 -1.72 -13.46
N THR A 26 1.75 -0.60 -12.80
CA THR A 26 3.04 0.11 -12.96
C THR A 26 3.67 0.47 -11.61
N ASN A 27 4.98 0.76 -11.60
CA ASN A 27 5.72 1.13 -10.39
C ASN A 27 5.16 2.37 -9.68
N SER A 28 4.66 3.36 -10.42
CA SER A 28 4.12 4.59 -9.84
C SER A 28 2.86 4.34 -9.00
N HIS A 29 2.00 3.41 -9.41
CA HIS A 29 0.82 3.02 -8.63
C HIS A 29 1.21 2.36 -7.31
N VAL A 30 2.21 1.47 -7.33
CA VAL A 30 2.71 0.80 -6.12
C VAL A 30 3.33 1.81 -5.17
N LEU A 31 4.20 2.69 -5.68
CA LEU A 31 4.88 3.70 -4.88
C LEU A 31 3.92 4.69 -4.23
N PHE A 32 2.90 5.15 -4.98
CA PHE A 32 1.85 6.00 -4.43
C PHE A 32 1.12 5.32 -3.25
N ASN A 33 0.74 4.05 -3.42
CA ASN A 33 0.05 3.31 -2.37
C ASN A 33 0.95 3.02 -1.16
N TYR A 34 2.25 2.80 -1.36
CA TYR A 34 3.21 2.69 -0.24
C TYR A 34 3.27 3.97 0.58
N ARG A 35 3.36 5.14 -0.05
CA ARG A 35 3.34 6.44 0.67
C ARG A 35 2.04 6.68 1.41
N LEU A 36 0.91 6.27 0.81
CA LEU A 36 -0.39 6.34 1.46
C LEU A 36 -0.45 5.41 2.68
N ALA A 37 0.00 4.16 2.54
CA ALA A 37 0.05 3.18 3.63
C ALA A 37 0.94 3.64 4.79
N GLU A 38 2.11 4.22 4.47
CA GLU A 38 3.02 4.82 5.44
C GLU A 38 2.32 5.93 6.24
N THR A 39 1.65 6.85 5.54
CA THR A 39 0.92 7.95 6.18
C THR A 39 -0.19 7.43 7.09
N LEU A 40 -0.95 6.42 6.66
CA LEU A 40 -2.01 5.82 7.46
C LEU A 40 -1.47 5.08 8.70
N LYS A 41 -0.35 4.37 8.56
CA LYS A 41 0.34 3.74 9.70
C LYS A 41 0.87 4.78 10.68
N PHE A 42 1.45 5.88 10.19
CA PHE A 42 1.91 6.99 11.03
C PHE A 42 0.77 7.61 11.85
N LEU A 43 -0.44 7.69 11.28
CA LEU A 43 -1.65 8.12 11.98
C LEU A 43 -2.23 7.06 12.95
N GLY A 44 -1.56 5.92 13.12
CA GLY A 44 -1.94 4.86 14.05
C GLY A 44 -2.96 3.87 13.50
N HIS A 45 -3.25 3.87 12.19
CA HIS A 45 -4.14 2.88 11.58
C HIS A 45 -3.44 1.55 11.35
N ASP A 46 -4.23 0.48 11.33
CA ASP A 46 -3.75 -0.83 10.90
C ASP A 46 -4.01 -1.02 9.42
N VAL A 47 -2.96 -1.26 8.64
CA VAL A 47 -2.98 -1.21 7.17
C VAL A 47 -2.44 -2.52 6.62
N HIS A 48 -3.25 -3.16 5.80
CA HIS A 48 -2.91 -4.34 5.01
C HIS A 48 -2.98 -4.00 3.53
N MET A 49 -1.97 -4.44 2.77
CA MET A 49 -1.89 -4.21 1.33
C MET A 49 -2.02 -5.50 0.56
N TRP A 50 -2.86 -5.53 -0.46
CA TRP A 50 -2.97 -6.60 -1.44
C TRP A 50 -2.56 -6.05 -2.80
N THR A 51 -1.33 -6.36 -3.19
CA THR A 51 -0.73 -5.80 -4.41
C THR A 51 -0.72 -6.86 -5.50
N GLN A 52 -1.43 -6.60 -6.59
CA GLN A 52 -1.41 -7.45 -7.79
C GLN A 52 -0.42 -6.88 -8.80
N MET A 53 0.70 -7.56 -9.08
CA MET A 53 1.73 -7.01 -9.96
C MET A 53 2.51 -8.08 -10.71
N GLU A 54 2.97 -7.71 -11.92
CA GLU A 54 3.95 -8.49 -12.65
C GLU A 54 5.34 -8.32 -12.01
N MET A 55 5.86 -9.41 -11.43
CA MET A 55 7.10 -9.37 -10.63
C MET A 55 8.33 -8.91 -11.43
N ALA A 56 8.30 -9.02 -12.77
CA ALA A 56 9.36 -8.54 -13.65
C ALA A 56 9.40 -7.01 -13.79
N MET A 57 8.36 -6.29 -13.35
CA MET A 57 8.31 -4.83 -13.35
C MET A 57 8.65 -4.21 -12.00
N LEU A 58 8.81 -5.02 -10.95
CA LEU A 58 9.14 -4.54 -9.61
C LEU A 58 10.59 -4.04 -9.56
N ASP A 59 10.78 -2.73 -9.49
CA ASP A 59 12.09 -2.17 -9.16
C ASP A 59 12.34 -2.30 -7.65
N THR A 60 13.14 -3.30 -7.27
CA THR A 60 13.49 -3.60 -5.89
C THR A 60 14.31 -2.51 -5.20
N GLY A 61 14.87 -1.55 -5.94
CA GLY A 61 15.65 -0.44 -5.36
C GLY A 61 14.77 0.64 -4.72
N ASN A 62 13.64 0.99 -5.34
CA ASN A 62 12.78 2.10 -4.93
C ASN A 62 11.48 1.68 -4.21
N ASN A 63 11.05 0.42 -4.34
CA ASN A 63 9.79 -0.07 -3.78
C ASN A 63 10.03 -0.87 -2.49
N GLN A 64 10.48 -0.18 -1.44
CA GLN A 64 10.54 -0.77 -0.10
C GLN A 64 9.18 -0.69 0.58
N LEU A 65 8.73 -1.81 1.12
CA LEU A 65 7.49 -1.89 1.88
C LEU A 65 7.60 -0.98 3.12
N PRO A 66 6.61 -0.11 3.40
CA PRO A 66 6.66 0.73 4.59
C PRO A 66 6.70 -0.10 5.87
N ALA A 67 7.43 0.40 6.87
CA ALA A 67 7.61 -0.29 8.14
C ALA A 67 6.25 -0.54 8.83
N GLY A 68 6.03 -1.77 9.28
CA GLY A 68 4.81 -2.14 10.02
C GLY A 68 3.55 -2.32 9.15
N VAL A 69 3.66 -2.22 7.81
CA VAL A 69 2.60 -2.60 6.88
C VAL A 69 2.77 -4.07 6.50
N ALA A 70 1.68 -4.84 6.53
CA ALA A 70 1.66 -6.20 5.99
C ALA A 70 1.22 -6.17 4.53
N GLU A 71 1.97 -6.82 3.63
CA GLU A 71 1.64 -6.90 2.21
C GLU A 71 1.50 -8.35 1.73
N HIS A 72 0.42 -8.63 1.03
CA HIS A 72 0.23 -9.85 0.25
C HIS A 72 0.42 -9.52 -1.23
N ARG A 73 1.49 -10.05 -1.83
CA ARG A 73 1.79 -9.86 -3.25
C ARG A 73 1.21 -11.01 -4.06
N ILE A 74 0.31 -10.68 -4.98
CA ILE A 74 -0.29 -11.62 -5.92
C ILE A 74 0.41 -11.45 -7.25
N SER A 75 1.16 -12.46 -7.67
CA SER A 75 1.81 -12.47 -8.98
C SER A 75 0.77 -12.55 -10.09
N ILE A 76 0.84 -11.63 -11.04
CA ILE A 76 0.07 -11.68 -12.28
C ILE A 76 1.04 -11.79 -13.47
N HIS A 77 0.62 -12.52 -14.50
CA HIS A 77 1.38 -12.66 -15.75
C HIS A 77 0.49 -12.24 -16.91
N PHE A 78 0.96 -11.27 -17.70
CA PHE A 78 0.28 -10.88 -18.91
C PHE A 78 0.68 -11.83 -20.05
N LYS A 79 -0.31 -12.47 -20.69
CA LYS A 79 -0.07 -13.33 -21.85
C LYS A 79 0.30 -12.56 -23.13
N ASP A 80 -0.09 -11.28 -23.23
CA ASP A 80 0.12 -10.46 -24.42
C ASP A 80 1.27 -9.46 -24.26
N LYS A 81 2.35 -9.67 -25.02
CA LYS A 81 3.54 -8.79 -25.05
C LYS A 81 3.22 -7.33 -25.39
N LEU A 82 2.19 -7.08 -26.20
CA LEU A 82 1.76 -5.73 -26.60
C LEU A 82 1.24 -4.88 -25.42
N LYS A 83 0.61 -5.51 -24.41
CA LYS A 83 0.20 -4.80 -23.18
C LYS A 83 1.38 -4.52 -22.25
N THR A 84 2.37 -5.43 -22.24
CA THR A 84 3.59 -5.30 -21.45
C THR A 84 4.49 -4.16 -21.94
N GLU A 85 4.57 -3.94 -23.26
CA GLU A 85 5.36 -2.85 -23.86
C GLU A 85 4.67 -1.47 -23.77
N GLY A 86 3.34 -1.40 -23.96
CA GLY A 86 2.59 -0.15 -23.78
C GLY A 86 2.66 0.40 -22.36
N LEU A 87 2.79 -0.48 -21.36
CA LEU A 87 2.99 -0.10 -19.96
C LEU A 87 4.41 0.41 -19.67
N LYS A 88 5.43 -0.11 -20.36
CA LYS A 88 6.83 0.32 -20.20
C LYS A 88 7.10 1.69 -20.83
N ALA A 89 6.40 2.05 -21.90
CA ALA A 89 6.61 3.30 -22.64
C ALA A 89 5.95 4.54 -22.00
N SER A 90 5.19 4.37 -20.92
CA SER A 90 4.44 5.45 -20.26
C SER A 90 5.11 5.98 -18.97
N VAL A 91 6.37 5.58 -18.72
CA VAL A 91 7.20 6.04 -17.59
C VAL A 91 8.34 6.90 -18.10
#